data_AF-A0A2L2WKD4-F1
#
_entry.id   AF-A0A2L2WKD4-F1
#
_cell.length_a   1.000
_cell.length_b   1.000
_cell.length_c   1.000
_cell.angle_alpha   90.00
_cell.angle_beta   90.00
_cell.angle_gamma   90.00
#
_symmetry.space_group_name_H-M   'P 1'
#
loop_
_entity.id
_entity.type
_entity.pdbx_description
1 polymer ?
#
loop_
_entity_poly.entity_id
_entity_poly.type
_entity_poly.pdbx_seq_one_letter_code
_entity_poly.pdbx_strand_id
1 'polypeptide(L)'
;MKVEGEITRYEQRNKAVSSEGYSAQTELSMTVNVRFTNNANHSEDFERQFTATSTYETTQSLNSVQEELVTQMVKEITDQIFNATVANW
;
A
#
# COMPACT_ATOMS: atom_id res chain seq x y z
N MET A 1 11.12 20.94 -2.56
CA MET A 1 10.83 19.51 -2.69
C MET A 1 9.33 19.36 -2.78
N LYS A 2 8.85 18.60 -3.76
CA LYS A 2 7.44 18.29 -3.98
C LYS A 2 7.30 16.78 -3.94
N VAL A 3 6.35 16.27 -3.15
CA VAL A 3 6.02 14.85 -3.09
C VAL A 3 4.58 14.73 -3.54
N GLU A 4 4.35 13.93 -4.57
CA GLU A 4 3.04 13.64 -5.12
C GLU A 4 2.80 12.14 -5.07
N GLY A 5 1.59 11.74 -4.72
CA GLY A 5 1.19 10.35 -4.64
C GLY A 5 -0.17 10.14 -5.31
N GLU A 6 -0.28 9.10 -6.13
CA GLU A 6 -1.54 8.68 -6.73
C GLU A 6 -1.78 7.19 -6.47
N ILE A 7 -3.00 6.83 -6.05
CA ILE A 7 -3.39 5.43 -5.93
C ILE A 7 -3.63 4.90 -7.36
N THR A 8 -2.74 4.03 -7.83
CA THR A 8 -2.83 3.45 -9.18
C THR A 8 -3.58 2.13 -9.19
N ARG A 9 -3.65 1.45 -8.04
CA ARG A 9 -4.39 0.20 -7.91
C ARG A 9 -5.01 0.07 -6.54
N TYR A 10 -6.24 -0.45 -6.53
CA TYR A 10 -6.95 -0.86 -5.34
C TYR A 10 -7.74 -2.13 -5.70
N GLU A 11 -7.18 -3.29 -5.36
CA GLU A 11 -7.74 -4.59 -5.77
C GLU A 11 -7.97 -5.51 -4.58
N GLN A 12 -9.05 -6.28 -4.65
CA GLN A 12 -9.40 -7.29 -3.66
C GLN A 12 -9.29 -8.67 -4.28
N ARG A 13 -8.64 -9.59 -3.59
CA ARG A 13 -8.45 -10.98 -4.03
C ARG A 13 -8.85 -11.94 -2.92
N ASN A 14 -9.64 -12.96 -3.28
CA ASN A 14 -9.97 -14.02 -2.35
C ASN A 14 -8.78 -14.96 -2.19
N LYS A 15 -8.28 -15.09 -0.97
CA LYS A 15 -7.23 -16.01 -0.57
C LYS A 15 -7.88 -17.20 0.13
N ALA A 16 -8.28 -18.19 -0.66
CA ALA A 16 -8.86 -19.41 -0.13
C ALA A 16 -7.74 -20.29 0.48
N VAL A 17 -7.75 -20.48 1.80
CA VAL A 17 -6.89 -21.46 2.47
C VAL A 17 -7.68 -22.76 2.62
N SER A 18 -7.22 -23.83 1.98
CA SER A 18 -7.73 -25.21 2.09
C SER A 18 -6.54 -26.09 2.50
N SER A 19 -6.61 -26.90 3.57
CA SER A 19 -7.26 -28.22 3.50
C SER A 19 -7.80 -28.78 4.84
N GLU A 20 -7.74 -28.07 5.97
CA GLU A 20 -8.05 -28.69 7.29
C GLU A 20 -9.03 -27.91 8.19
N GLY A 21 -9.75 -26.93 7.65
CA GLY A 21 -10.93 -26.35 8.31
C GLY A 21 -10.85 -24.84 8.54
N TYR A 22 -11.61 -24.13 7.71
CA TYR A 22 -12.22 -22.83 7.95
C TYR A 22 -11.30 -21.65 8.33
N SER A 23 -10.70 -21.01 7.33
CA SER A 23 -10.68 -19.54 7.23
C SER A 23 -10.51 -19.13 5.76
N ALA A 24 -11.58 -18.62 5.16
CA ALA A 24 -11.48 -17.87 3.91
C ALA A 24 -10.95 -16.48 4.27
N GLN A 25 -9.82 -16.10 3.69
CA GLN A 25 -9.26 -14.77 3.89
C GLN A 25 -9.42 -13.98 2.59
N THR A 26 -9.60 -12.68 2.75
CA THR A 26 -9.62 -11.75 1.64
C THR A 26 -8.40 -10.85 1.75
N GLU A 27 -7.64 -10.75 0.68
CA GLU A 27 -6.47 -9.90 0.57
C GLU A 27 -6.86 -8.62 -0.15
N LEU A 28 -6.61 -7.49 0.49
CA LEU A 28 -6.73 -6.16 -0.10
C LEU A 28 -5.34 -5.67 -0.46
N SER A 29 -5.15 -5.28 -1.71
CA SER A 29 -3.89 -4.75 -2.23
C SER A 29 -4.09 -3.32 -2.73
N MET A 30 -3.21 -2.43 -2.28
CA MET A 30 -3.20 -1.04 -2.67
C MET A 30 -1.82 -0.66 -3.20
N THR A 31 -1.77 -0.16 -4.43
CA THR A 31 -0.56 0.37 -5.05
C THR A 31 -0.65 1.88 -5.15
N VAL A 32 0.37 2.55 -4.64
CA VAL A 32 0.53 4.01 -4.71
C VAL A 32 1.79 4.31 -5.52
N ASN A 33 1.63 5.10 -6.57
CA ASN A 33 2.74 5.65 -7.32
C ASN A 33 3.15 6.99 -6.69
N VAL A 34 4.44 7.14 -6.41
CA VAL A 34 5.00 8.29 -5.72
C VAL A 34 6.03 8.95 -6.60
N ARG A 35 5.83 10.23 -6.86
CA ARG A 35 6.74 11.10 -7.59
C ARG A 35 7.36 12.08 -6.60
N PHE A 36 8.67 11.99 -6.46
CA PHE A 36 9.47 12.96 -5.73
C PHE A 36 10.14 13.88 -6.74
N THR A 37 9.93 15.19 -6.59
CA THR A 37 10.57 16.22 -7.42
C THR A 37 11.35 17.18 -6.54
N ASN A 38 12.66 17.24 -6.73
CA ASN A 38 13.54 18.19 -6.08
C ASN A 38 13.76 19.43 -6.97
N ASN A 39 13.02 20.51 -6.67
CA ASN A 39 13.16 21.81 -7.36
C ASN A 39 14.59 22.40 -7.33
N ALA A 40 15.47 21.95 -6.44
CA ALA A 40 16.86 22.41 -6.39
C ALA A 40 17.80 21.54 -7.25
N ASN A 41 17.49 20.25 -7.43
CA ASN A 41 18.30 19.32 -8.19
C ASN A 41 17.44 18.21 -8.81
N HIS A 42 17.03 18.39 -10.07
CA HIS A 42 16.21 17.42 -10.79
C HIS A 42 16.86 16.05 -11.00
N SER A 43 18.18 15.89 -10.80
CA SER A 43 18.82 14.57 -10.87
C SER A 43 18.40 13.63 -9.73
N GLU A 44 17.85 14.18 -8.65
CA GLU A 44 17.33 13.44 -7.50
C GLU A 44 15.84 13.13 -7.62
N ASP A 45 15.21 13.55 -8.72
CA ASP A 45 13.83 13.21 -9.01
C ASP A 45 13.70 11.70 -9.17
N PHE A 46 12.69 11.13 -8.53
CA PHE A 46 12.38 9.72 -8.70
C PHE A 46 10.88 9.47 -8.74
N GLU A 47 10.50 8.47 -9.53
CA GLU A 47 9.15 7.94 -9.57
C GLU A 47 9.23 6.45 -9.22
N ARG A 48 8.53 6.05 -8.15
CA ARG A 48 8.50 4.67 -7.67
C ARG A 48 7.12 4.29 -7.21
N GLN A 49 6.76 3.04 -7.45
CA GLN A 49 5.51 2.47 -6.98
C GLN A 49 5.75 1.67 -5.71
N PHE A 50 4.88 1.88 -4.72
CA PHE A 50 4.84 1.15 -3.47
C PHE A 50 3.53 0.39 -3.40
N THR A 51 3.59 -0.87 -2.99
CA THR A 51 2.40 -1.70 -2.82
C THR A 51 2.35 -2.18 -1.38
N ALA A 52 1.19 -2.02 -0.75
CA ALA A 52 0.87 -2.62 0.54
C ALA A 52 -0.29 -3.61 0.36
N THR A 53 -0.24 -4.68 1.14
CA THR A 53 -1.25 -5.74 1.11
C THR A 53 -1.66 -6.05 2.53
N SER A 54 -2.97 -6.10 2.79
CA SER A 54 -3.49 -6.49 4.09
C SER A 54 -4.58 -7.54 3.93
N THR A 55 -4.61 -8.51 4.84
CA THR A 55 -5.55 -9.64 4.81
C THR A 55 -6.55 -9.54 5.94
N TYR A 56 -7.81 -9.85 5.63
CA TYR A 56 -8.89 -9.89 6.62
C TYR A 56 -9.77 -11.11 6.44
N GLU A 57 -10.46 -11.52 7.51
CA GLU A 57 -11.39 -12.65 7.49
C GLU A 57 -12.58 -12.37 6.57
N THR A 58 -12.90 -13.28 5.65
CA THR A 58 -14.04 -13.14 4.71
C THR A 58 -15.40 -13.06 5.42
N THR A 59 -15.47 -13.41 6.70
CA THR A 59 -16.67 -13.22 7.55
C THR A 59 -16.96 -11.74 7.83
N GLN A 60 -15.96 -10.86 7.73
CA GLN A 60 -16.11 -9.43 7.93
C GLN A 60 -16.46 -8.75 6.60
N SER A 61 -17.37 -7.78 6.64
CA SER A 61 -17.69 -6.97 5.46
C SER A 61 -16.57 -5.97 5.18
N LEU A 62 -16.16 -5.82 3.92
CA LEU A 62 -15.12 -4.86 3.51
C LEU A 62 -15.35 -3.47 4.12
N ASN A 63 -16.57 -2.93 4.06
CA ASN A 63 -16.88 -1.61 4.63
C ASN A 63 -16.55 -1.47 6.12
N SER A 64 -16.63 -2.56 6.88
CA SER A 64 -16.35 -2.54 8.33
C SER A 64 -14.86 -2.51 8.65
N VAL A 65 -14.03 -3.10 7.78
CA VAL A 65 -12.57 -3.24 8.00
C VAL A 65 -11.76 -2.33 7.08
N GLN A 66 -12.36 -1.77 6.04
CA GLN A 66 -11.70 -0.98 5.02
C GLN A 66 -10.96 0.21 5.61
N GLU A 67 -11.57 0.96 6.52
CA GLU A 67 -10.92 2.14 7.12
C GLU A 67 -9.65 1.76 7.88
N GLU A 68 -9.71 0.69 8.68
CA GLU A 68 -8.56 0.18 9.43
C GLU A 68 -7.47 -0.33 8.50
N LEU A 69 -7.83 -1.19 7.53
CA LEU A 69 -6.89 -1.78 6.58
C LEU A 69 -6.24 -0.71 5.70
N VAL A 70 -7.01 0.25 5.19
CA VAL A 70 -6.47 1.37 4.40
C VAL A 70 -5.55 2.24 5.25
N THR A 71 -5.91 2.54 6.49
CA THR A 71 -5.05 3.31 7.41
C THR A 71 -3.72 2.61 7.64
N GLN A 72 -3.74 1.29 7.87
CA GLN A 72 -2.53 0.48 8.02
C GLN A 72 -1.69 0.48 6.73
N MET A 73 -2.30 0.22 5.58
CA MET A 73 -1.60 0.21 4.29
C MET A 73 -1.01 1.57 3.92
N VAL A 74 -1.71 2.67 4.18
CA VAL A 74 -1.19 4.03 3.97
C VAL A 74 0.03 4.28 4.86
N LYS A 75 -0.02 3.84 6.12
CA LYS A 75 1.12 3.97 7.03
C LYS A 75 2.32 3.17 6.55
N GLU A 76 2.13 1.92 6.14
CA GLU A 76 3.20 1.09 5.57
C GLU A 76 3.82 1.72 4.31
N ILE A 77 2.99 2.22 3.40
CA ILE A 77 3.46 2.91 2.19
C ILE A 77 4.23 4.18 2.57
N THR A 78 3.75 4.95 3.54
CA THR A 78 4.44 6.15 4.04
C THR A 78 5.80 5.82 4.62
N ASP A 79 5.90 4.76 5.43
CA ASP A 79 7.15 4.29 6.01
C ASP A 79 8.12 3.79 4.91
N GLN A 80 7.62 3.10 3.88
CA GLN A 80 8.41 2.69 2.72
C GLN A 80 8.94 3.89 1.92
N ILE A 81 8.11 4.92 1.69
CA ILE A 81 8.52 6.17 1.03
C ILE A 81 9.57 6.89 1.86
N PHE A 82 9.38 6.99 3.18
CA PHE A 82 10.33 7.63 4.08
C PHE A 82 11.67 6.90 4.07
N ASN A 83 11.66 5.57 4.18
CA ASN A 83 12.87 4.77 4.06
C ASN A 83 13.55 4.95 2.69
N ALA A 84 12.80 5.00 1.60
CA ALA A 84 13.36 5.19 0.26
C ALA A 84 13.94 6.60 0.03
N THR A 85 13.38 7.62 0.68
CA THR A 85 13.87 9.02 0.59
C THR A 85 15.07 9.26 1.51
N VAL A 86 15.03 8.75 2.74
CA VAL A 86 16.11 8.92 3.73
C VAL A 86 17.31 8.02 3.46
N ALA A 87 17.11 6.78 2.96
CA ALA A 87 18.22 5.90 2.60
C ALA A 87 18.99 6.38 1.36
N ASN A 88 18.48 7.38 0.65
CA ASN A 88 19.15 8.02 -0.48
C ASN A 88 20.04 9.22 -0.06
N TRP A 89 20.20 9.48 1.25
CA TRP A 89 21.15 10.47 1.79
C TRP A 89 22.48 9.82 2.21
#